data_AF-A0A9Q0SN14-F1
#
_entry.id   AF-A0A9Q0SN14-F1
#
_cell.length_a   1.000
_cell.length_b   1.000
_cell.length_c   1.000
_cell.angle_alpha   90.00
_cell.angle_beta   90.00
_cell.angle_gamma   90.00
#
_symmetry.space_group_name_H-M   'P 1'
#
loop_
_entity.id
_entity.type
_entity.pdbx_description
1 polymer ?
#
loop_
_entity_poly.entity_id
_entity_poly.type
_entity_poly.pdbx_seq_one_letter_code
_entity_poly.pdbx_strand_id
1 'polypeptide(L)'
;MAPNIYCCGAGTAADTEAVTEMVSSQLQLHRYHTGRESRVVTALTLLKKHLFNYQGHVSAALVLGGVDCTGPHLHTIYPHGSTDTLPFATMGSGSLAAMAVFESKYKEGLSRDEGIKLVSEAICSGIFNDLGSGSNVDVCVITKGHKEYLRNHMLPNPRTYVTERGYSFPKNTEVLMTKITPHRERVEVIEGGDAMEE
;
A
#
# COMPACT_ATOMS: atom_id res chain seq x y z
N MET A 1 -3.03 -0.16 -7.85
CA MET A 1 -3.99 0.83 -8.41
C MET A 1 -3.45 1.40 -9.72
N ALA A 2 -3.99 2.52 -10.22
CA ALA A 2 -3.57 3.15 -11.47
C ALA A 2 -2.35 4.10 -11.28
N PRO A 3 -1.67 4.55 -12.35
CA PRO A 3 -0.53 5.47 -12.24
C PRO A 3 -0.85 6.77 -11.50
N ASN A 4 -2.09 7.24 -11.56
CA ASN A 4 -2.56 8.49 -10.98
C ASN A 4 -3.42 8.30 -9.70
N ILE A 5 -3.52 7.07 -9.18
CA ILE A 5 -4.39 6.70 -8.04
C ILE A 5 -3.62 5.79 -7.09
N TYR A 6 -3.63 6.10 -5.79
CA TYR A 6 -3.20 5.21 -4.73
C TYR A 6 -4.35 4.88 -3.77
N CYS A 7 -4.16 3.80 -3.03
CA CYS A 7 -5.09 3.37 -2.01
C CYS A 7 -4.28 2.93 -0.79
N CYS A 8 -4.65 3.42 0.39
CA CYS A 8 -4.14 2.96 1.67
C CYS A 8 -5.14 1.97 2.28
N GLY A 9 -4.65 0.86 2.82
CA GLY A 9 -5.47 -0.17 3.46
C GLY A 9 -5.36 -0.17 4.98
N ALA A 10 -6.48 -0.42 5.65
CA ALA A 10 -6.61 -0.68 7.07
C ALA A 10 -7.61 -1.84 7.28
N GLY A 11 -7.55 -2.48 8.45
CA GLY A 11 -8.35 -3.67 8.75
C GLY A 11 -7.58 -4.96 8.44
N THR A 12 -8.24 -5.95 7.86
CA THR A 12 -7.61 -7.24 7.53
C THR A 12 -6.65 -7.07 6.35
N ALA A 13 -5.35 -7.27 6.59
CA ALA A 13 -4.31 -7.04 5.59
C ALA A 13 -4.56 -7.83 4.29
N ALA A 14 -4.85 -9.13 4.40
CA ALA A 14 -5.12 -10.01 3.25
C ALA A 14 -6.30 -9.52 2.40
N ASP A 15 -7.38 -9.06 3.04
CA ASP A 15 -8.55 -8.53 2.34
C ASP A 15 -8.20 -7.24 1.59
N THR A 16 -7.47 -6.31 2.23
CA THR A 16 -7.08 -5.06 1.59
C THR A 16 -6.19 -5.30 0.37
N GLU A 17 -5.24 -6.23 0.46
CA GLU A 17 -4.33 -6.58 -0.64
C GLU A 17 -5.09 -7.21 -1.81
N ALA A 18 -5.88 -8.25 -1.55
CA ALA A 18 -6.64 -8.95 -2.60
C ALA A 18 -7.64 -8.02 -3.31
N VAL A 19 -8.37 -7.18 -2.56
CA VAL A 19 -9.34 -6.25 -3.14
C VAL A 19 -8.66 -5.17 -3.97
N THR A 20 -7.57 -4.60 -3.46
CA THR A 20 -6.85 -3.54 -4.19
C THR A 20 -6.14 -4.06 -5.43
N GLU A 21 -5.61 -5.28 -5.41
CA GLU A 21 -5.02 -5.96 -6.57
C GLU A 21 -6.06 -6.24 -7.66
N MET A 22 -7.22 -6.80 -7.27
CA MET A 22 -8.34 -7.06 -8.18
C MET A 22 -8.80 -5.79 -8.91
N VAL A 23 -9.04 -4.71 -8.15
CA VAL A 23 -9.45 -3.42 -8.75
C VAL A 23 -8.33 -2.82 -9.59
N SER A 24 -7.07 -2.98 -9.19
CA SER A 24 -5.92 -2.54 -10.00
C SER A 24 -5.90 -3.22 -11.38
N SER A 25 -6.14 -4.53 -11.43
CA SER A 25 -6.22 -5.30 -12.68
C SER A 25 -7.39 -4.84 -13.57
N GLN A 26 -8.58 -4.65 -12.98
CA GLN A 26 -9.74 -4.15 -13.72
C GLN A 26 -9.53 -2.74 -14.27
N LEU A 27 -8.90 -1.84 -13.51
CA LEU A 27 -8.54 -0.50 -13.97
C LEU A 27 -7.53 -0.55 -15.11
N GLN A 28 -6.57 -1.47 -15.06
CA GLN A 28 -5.59 -1.65 -16.13
C GLN A 28 -6.26 -2.10 -17.43
N LEU A 29 -7.14 -3.10 -17.37
CA LEU A 29 -7.94 -3.55 -18.51
C LEU A 29 -8.81 -2.41 -19.07
N HIS A 30 -9.47 -1.65 -18.19
CA HIS A 30 -10.31 -0.52 -18.59
C HIS A 30 -9.50 0.58 -19.30
N ARG A 31 -8.30 0.89 -18.81
CA ARG A 31 -7.38 1.85 -19.45
C ARG A 31 -6.93 1.38 -20.83
N TYR A 32 -6.58 0.11 -20.98
CA TYR A 32 -6.18 -0.44 -22.28
C TYR A 32 -7.32 -0.41 -23.30
N HIS A 33 -8.55 -0.70 -22.87
CA HIS A 33 -9.70 -0.64 -23.76
C HIS A 33 -10.05 0.79 -24.17
N THR A 34 -10.02 1.74 -23.23
CA THR A 34 -10.44 3.13 -23.48
C THR A 34 -9.34 4.02 -24.08
N GLY A 35 -8.08 3.63 -23.94
CA GLY A 35 -6.93 4.47 -24.31
C GLY A 35 -6.82 5.76 -23.48
N ARG A 36 -7.48 5.82 -22.31
CA ARG A 36 -7.56 7.01 -21.45
C ARG A 36 -7.06 6.71 -20.03
N GLU A 37 -6.75 7.76 -19.27
CA GLU A 37 -6.39 7.61 -17.85
C GLU A 37 -7.59 7.20 -16.99
N SER A 38 -7.31 6.50 -15.89
CA SER A 38 -8.34 6.09 -14.93
C SER A 38 -8.88 7.29 -14.15
N ARG A 39 -10.21 7.38 -14.04
CA ARG A 39 -10.86 8.32 -13.11
C ARG A 39 -10.93 7.74 -11.71
N VAL A 40 -10.81 8.58 -10.68
CA VAL A 40 -10.86 8.13 -9.27
C VAL A 40 -12.21 7.51 -8.94
N VAL A 41 -13.30 8.11 -9.47
CA VAL A 41 -14.67 7.62 -9.28
C VAL A 41 -14.92 6.21 -9.83
N THR A 42 -14.17 5.79 -10.85
CA THR A 42 -14.25 4.42 -11.39
C THR A 42 -13.71 3.42 -10.38
N ALA A 43 -12.54 3.71 -9.79
CA ALA A 43 -11.94 2.89 -8.75
C ALA A 43 -12.86 2.81 -7.51
N LEU A 44 -13.40 3.97 -7.07
CA LEU A 44 -14.35 4.06 -5.97
C LEU A 44 -15.58 3.16 -6.18
N THR A 45 -16.13 3.18 -7.39
CA THR A 45 -17.33 2.41 -7.74
C THR A 45 -17.07 0.90 -7.73
N LEU A 46 -15.91 0.46 -8.22
CA LEU A 46 -15.53 -0.95 -8.20
C LEU A 46 -15.32 -1.45 -6.76
N LEU A 47 -14.60 -0.68 -5.95
CA LEU A 47 -14.35 -1.00 -4.54
C LEU A 47 -15.65 -1.09 -3.74
N LYS A 48 -16.49 -0.06 -3.78
CA LYS A 48 -17.72 -0.03 -2.99
C LYS A 48 -18.70 -1.13 -3.41
N LYS A 49 -18.82 -1.42 -4.71
CA LYS A 49 -19.68 -2.48 -5.23
C LYS A 49 -19.18 -3.85 -4.75
N HIS A 50 -17.88 -4.08 -4.81
CA HIS A 50 -17.29 -5.32 -4.33
C HIS A 50 -17.57 -5.49 -2.83
N LEU A 51 -17.19 -4.53 -1.99
CA LEU A 51 -17.37 -4.62 -0.53
C LEU A 51 -18.84 -4.75 -0.11
N PHE A 52 -19.74 -4.02 -0.76
CA PHE A 52 -21.18 -4.13 -0.50
C PHE A 52 -21.73 -5.52 -0.84
N ASN A 53 -21.28 -6.15 -1.93
CA ASN A 53 -21.69 -7.51 -2.30
C ASN A 53 -21.33 -8.56 -1.25
N TYR A 54 -20.23 -8.36 -0.52
CA TYR A 54 -19.81 -9.23 0.57
C TYR A 54 -20.41 -8.83 1.92
N GLN A 55 -21.30 -7.83 1.97
CA GLN A 55 -22.04 -7.41 3.18
C GLN A 55 -21.15 -7.19 4.42
N GLY A 56 -19.91 -6.73 4.23
CA GLY A 56 -18.96 -6.50 5.33
C GLY A 56 -18.12 -7.71 5.76
N HIS A 57 -18.27 -8.88 5.13
CA HIS A 57 -17.41 -10.04 5.39
C HIS A 57 -15.96 -9.83 4.93
N VAL A 58 -15.77 -9.01 3.89
CA VAL A 58 -14.44 -8.57 3.46
C VAL A 58 -14.09 -7.30 4.22
N SER A 59 -13.15 -7.40 5.16
CA SER A 59 -12.85 -6.34 6.11
C SER A 59 -11.72 -5.44 5.59
N ALA A 60 -12.03 -4.69 4.53
CA ALA A 60 -11.12 -3.71 3.95
C ALA A 60 -11.63 -2.29 4.20
N ALA A 61 -10.94 -1.56 5.08
CA ALA A 61 -11.10 -0.13 5.26
C ALA A 61 -10.08 0.59 4.39
N LEU A 62 -10.53 1.42 3.44
CA LEU A 62 -9.68 1.96 2.40
C LEU A 62 -9.73 3.49 2.37
N VAL A 63 -8.58 4.12 2.16
CA VAL A 63 -8.47 5.55 1.79
C VAL A 63 -7.98 5.61 0.36
N LEU A 64 -8.85 6.04 -0.55
CA LEU A 64 -8.59 6.14 -1.97
C LEU A 64 -8.29 7.60 -2.33
N GLY A 65 -7.09 7.85 -2.85
CA GLY A 65 -6.67 9.18 -3.27
C GLY A 65 -6.10 9.16 -4.69
N GLY A 66 -6.39 10.18 -5.48
CA GLY A 66 -5.82 10.29 -6.81
C GLY A 66 -6.09 11.65 -7.46
N VAL A 67 -5.41 11.89 -8.57
CA VAL A 67 -5.62 13.09 -9.39
C VAL A 67 -6.05 12.65 -10.78
N ASP A 68 -7.23 13.07 -11.20
CA ASP A 68 -7.73 12.80 -12.54
C ASP A 68 -7.99 14.10 -13.33
N CYS A 69 -8.67 13.99 -14.46
CA CYS A 69 -8.92 15.15 -15.32
C CYS A 69 -9.84 16.21 -14.70
N THR A 70 -10.61 15.89 -13.65
CA THR A 70 -11.46 16.87 -12.95
C THR A 70 -10.79 17.46 -11.72
N GLY A 71 -9.73 16.83 -11.21
CA GLY A 71 -8.92 17.37 -10.12
C GLY A 71 -8.43 16.30 -9.14
N PRO A 72 -7.91 16.72 -7.97
CA PRO A 72 -7.62 15.82 -6.87
C PRO A 72 -8.91 15.36 -6.18
N HIS A 73 -9.00 14.08 -5.86
CA HIS A 73 -10.11 13.48 -5.12
C HIS A 73 -9.58 12.60 -3.99
N LEU A 74 -10.24 12.67 -2.84
CA LEU A 74 -9.98 11.84 -1.68
C LEU A 74 -11.29 11.22 -1.18
N HIS A 75 -11.30 9.91 -1.03
CA HIS A 75 -12.45 9.15 -0.58
C HIS A 75 -12.06 8.15 0.50
N THR A 76 -12.98 7.92 1.43
CA THR A 76 -12.93 6.76 2.33
C THR A 76 -13.92 5.71 1.83
N ILE A 77 -13.57 4.44 2.02
CA ILE A 77 -14.46 3.31 1.77
C ILE A 77 -14.42 2.42 3.01
N TYR A 78 -15.57 2.24 3.65
CA TYR A 78 -15.69 1.33 4.80
C TYR A 78 -15.99 -0.10 4.34
N PRO A 79 -15.72 -1.12 5.17
CA PRO A 79 -15.91 -2.54 4.80
C PRO A 79 -17.31 -2.92 4.31
N HIS A 80 -18.34 -2.18 4.72
CA HIS A 80 -19.74 -2.43 4.31
C HIS A 80 -20.13 -1.71 3.00
N GLY A 81 -19.19 -1.01 2.34
CA GLY A 81 -19.39 -0.34 1.06
C GLY A 81 -19.91 1.09 1.14
N SER A 82 -20.03 1.68 2.33
CA SER A 82 -20.27 3.12 2.45
C SER A 82 -19.02 3.91 2.06
N THR A 83 -19.23 5.13 1.57
CA THR A 83 -18.16 5.98 1.02
C THR A 83 -18.38 7.43 1.39
N ASP A 84 -17.34 8.11 1.86
CA ASP A 84 -17.36 9.56 2.08
C ASP A 84 -16.32 10.27 1.20
N THR A 85 -16.56 11.54 0.92
CA THR A 85 -15.64 12.43 0.17
C THR A 85 -15.34 13.63 1.03
N LEU A 86 -14.09 13.74 1.49
CA LEU A 86 -13.68 14.71 2.49
C LEU A 86 -12.31 15.31 2.11
N PRO A 87 -12.00 16.54 2.55
CA PRO A 87 -10.69 17.17 2.31
C PRO A 87 -9.52 16.43 2.99
N PHE A 88 -9.79 15.76 4.10
CA PHE A 88 -8.85 14.87 4.80
C PHE A 88 -9.61 13.68 5.38
N ALA A 89 -8.89 12.59 5.63
CA ALA A 89 -9.46 11.36 6.18
C ALA A 89 -8.43 10.58 6.99
N THR A 90 -8.90 9.86 8.01
CA THR A 90 -8.09 8.92 8.79
C THR A 90 -8.82 7.59 8.92
N MET A 91 -8.07 6.50 8.86
CA MET A 91 -8.57 5.12 9.03
C MET A 91 -7.56 4.30 9.84
N GLY A 92 -7.99 3.16 10.38
CA GLY A 92 -7.15 2.29 11.23
C GLY A 92 -7.28 2.60 12.73
N SER A 93 -6.49 1.89 13.55
CA SER A 93 -6.56 1.98 15.02
C SER A 93 -6.09 3.33 15.56
N GLY A 94 -5.02 3.91 15.00
CA GLY A 94 -4.52 5.24 15.35
C GLY A 94 -5.29 6.42 14.74
N SER A 95 -6.44 6.16 14.09
CA SER A 95 -7.19 7.17 13.32
C SER A 95 -7.66 8.36 14.15
N LEU A 96 -8.05 8.14 15.41
CA LEU A 96 -8.54 9.21 16.29
C LEU A 96 -7.42 10.18 16.69
N ALA A 97 -6.23 9.67 16.98
CA ALA A 97 -5.06 10.49 17.31
C ALA A 97 -4.59 11.33 16.10
N ALA A 98 -4.65 10.75 14.90
CA ALA A 98 -4.38 11.47 13.66
C ALA A 98 -5.46 12.52 13.36
N MET A 99 -6.74 12.20 13.63
CA MET A 99 -7.86 13.11 13.40
C MET A 99 -7.74 14.39 14.23
N ALA A 100 -7.33 14.27 15.51
CA ALA A 100 -7.11 15.42 16.38
C ALA A 100 -6.06 16.40 15.81
N VAL A 101 -5.03 15.89 15.13
CA VAL A 101 -4.02 16.72 14.47
C VAL A 101 -4.60 17.41 13.23
N PHE A 102 -5.37 16.70 12.40
CA PHE A 102 -6.03 17.32 11.25
C PHE A 102 -6.99 18.42 11.67
N GLU A 103 -7.89 18.16 12.62
CA GLU A 103 -8.87 19.14 13.10
C GLU A 103 -8.22 20.40 13.70
N SER A 104 -7.04 20.26 14.32
CA SER A 104 -6.35 21.41 14.93
C SER A 104 -5.50 22.23 13.97
N LYS A 105 -5.02 21.64 12.86
CA LYS A 105 -3.96 22.25 12.01
C LYS A 105 -4.29 22.32 10.52
N TYR A 106 -5.31 21.61 10.05
CA TYR A 106 -5.71 21.65 8.65
C TYR A 106 -6.23 23.05 8.27
N LYS A 107 -5.85 23.49 7.08
CA LYS A 107 -6.39 24.69 6.43
C LYS A 107 -6.46 24.43 4.93
N GLU A 108 -7.37 25.11 4.25
CA GLU A 108 -7.40 25.09 2.79
C GLU A 108 -6.16 25.78 2.20
N GLY A 109 -5.74 25.33 1.02
CA GLY A 109 -4.63 25.95 0.28
C GLY A 109 -3.23 25.69 0.87
N LEU A 110 -3.03 24.57 1.56
CA LEU A 110 -1.70 24.14 2.00
C LEU A 110 -0.74 23.99 0.81
N SER A 111 0.51 24.44 0.99
CA SER A 111 1.59 24.08 0.09
C SER A 111 1.94 22.59 0.19
N ARG A 112 2.66 22.07 -0.80
CA ARG A 112 3.14 20.67 -0.81
C ARG A 112 3.88 20.32 0.48
N ASP A 113 4.83 21.15 0.90
CA ASP A 113 5.69 20.86 2.05
C ASP A 113 4.92 21.02 3.39
N GLU A 114 4.00 21.98 3.49
CA GLU A 114 3.09 22.08 4.64
C GLU A 114 2.18 20.85 4.73
N GLY A 115 1.66 20.35 3.60
CA GLY A 115 0.83 19.16 3.53
C GLY A 115 1.59 17.90 3.97
N ILE A 116 2.82 17.71 3.47
CA ILE A 116 3.69 16.60 3.88
C ILE A 116 3.94 16.66 5.39
N LYS A 117 4.26 17.84 5.92
CA LYS A 117 4.51 18.03 7.36
C LYS A 117 3.28 17.71 8.20
N LEU A 118 2.10 18.19 7.80
CA LEU A 118 0.84 17.95 8.51
C LEU A 118 0.49 16.46 8.56
N VAL A 119 0.53 15.77 7.42
CA VAL A 119 0.25 14.32 7.35
C VAL A 119 1.27 13.54 8.18
N SER A 120 2.54 13.91 8.08
CA SER A 120 3.63 13.28 8.83
C SER A 120 3.42 13.41 10.34
N GLU A 121 3.03 14.59 10.81
CA GLU A 121 2.71 14.84 12.22
C GLU A 121 1.46 14.06 12.66
N ALA A 122 0.43 13.99 11.83
CA ALA A 122 -0.79 13.23 12.13
C ALA A 122 -0.51 11.73 12.29
N ILE A 123 0.32 11.15 11.41
CA ILE A 123 0.73 9.74 11.52
C ILE A 123 1.63 9.53 12.74
N CYS A 124 2.55 10.44 13.05
CA CYS A 124 3.35 10.37 14.27
C CYS A 124 2.49 10.40 15.54
N SER A 125 1.45 11.23 15.58
CA SER A 125 0.48 11.23 16.68
C SER A 125 -0.16 9.85 16.85
N GLY A 126 -0.54 9.19 15.76
CA GLY A 126 -0.98 7.79 15.78
C GLY A 126 0.07 6.83 16.33
N ILE A 127 1.31 6.89 15.83
CA ILE A 127 2.43 6.04 16.25
C ILE A 127 2.70 6.11 17.76
N PHE A 128 2.64 7.30 18.36
CA PHE A 128 2.98 7.46 19.78
C PHE A 128 1.81 7.27 20.74
N ASN A 129 0.57 7.23 20.25
CA ASN A 129 -0.63 7.12 21.09
C ASN A 129 -1.47 5.86 20.84
N ASP A 130 -1.15 5.05 19.82
CA ASP A 130 -1.82 3.78 19.54
C ASP A 130 -0.83 2.60 19.57
N LEU A 131 -1.21 1.52 20.25
CA LEU A 131 -0.38 0.31 20.38
C LEU A 131 -0.29 -0.50 19.08
N GLY A 132 -1.31 -0.40 18.22
CA GLY A 132 -1.34 -1.07 16.91
C GLY A 132 -0.57 -0.34 15.81
N SER A 133 -0.11 0.87 16.09
CA SER A 133 0.59 1.75 15.15
C SER A 133 2.06 1.91 15.55
N GLY A 134 2.98 1.92 14.58
CA GLY A 134 4.41 2.04 14.89
C GLY A 134 5.32 2.06 13.67
N SER A 135 6.63 2.01 13.93
CA SER A 135 7.70 2.02 12.91
C SER A 135 7.90 3.37 12.22
N ASN A 136 7.86 3.41 10.88
CA ASN A 136 8.28 4.53 10.05
C ASN A 136 7.07 5.20 9.43
N VAL A 137 7.23 6.45 9.01
CA VAL A 137 6.20 7.18 8.26
C VAL A 137 6.52 7.14 6.77
N ASP A 138 5.56 6.67 5.99
CA ASP A 138 5.61 6.71 4.53
C ASP A 138 4.67 7.78 4.00
N VAL A 139 5.11 8.53 2.99
CA VAL A 139 4.31 9.59 2.37
C VAL A 139 4.24 9.36 0.87
N CYS A 140 3.06 9.48 0.28
CA CYS A 140 2.85 9.46 -1.16
C CYS A 140 2.29 10.81 -1.59
N VAL A 141 3.02 11.51 -2.47
CA VAL A 141 2.58 12.78 -3.06
C VAL A 141 2.07 12.51 -4.46
N ILE A 142 0.81 12.84 -4.71
CA ILE A 142 0.18 12.67 -6.03
C ILE A 142 -0.21 14.05 -6.54
N THR A 143 0.31 14.38 -7.72
CA THR A 143 0.00 15.62 -8.45
C THR A 143 -0.40 15.26 -9.88
N LYS A 144 -0.84 16.25 -10.66
CA LYS A 144 -1.26 16.01 -12.04
C LYS A 144 -0.07 15.51 -12.88
N GLY A 145 -0.13 14.26 -13.33
CA GLY A 145 0.89 13.62 -14.16
C GLY A 145 2.17 13.20 -13.43
N HIS A 146 2.28 13.44 -12.12
CA HIS A 146 3.47 13.08 -11.35
C HIS A 146 3.11 12.50 -9.98
N LYS A 147 3.84 11.47 -9.59
CA LYS A 147 3.71 10.79 -8.30
C LYS A 147 5.08 10.57 -7.69
N GLU A 148 5.18 10.76 -6.40
CA GLU A 148 6.40 10.58 -5.64
C GLU A 148 6.09 9.77 -4.38
N TYR A 149 6.82 8.66 -4.22
CA TYR A 149 6.64 7.78 -3.08
C TYR A 149 7.86 7.89 -2.16
N LEU A 150 7.67 8.56 -1.03
CA LEU A 150 8.66 8.81 0.01
C LEU A 150 8.54 7.71 1.07
N ARG A 151 9.15 6.55 0.80
CA ARG A 151 9.26 5.46 1.77
C ARG A 151 10.22 5.85 2.88
N ASN A 152 9.87 5.55 4.13
CA ASN A 152 10.65 5.91 5.32
C ASN A 152 10.97 7.41 5.40
N HIS A 153 10.00 8.26 5.08
CA HIS A 153 10.13 9.72 5.18
C HIS A 153 10.55 10.15 6.59
N MET A 154 10.02 9.50 7.62
CA MET A 154 10.47 9.67 9.00
C MET A 154 10.67 8.32 9.70
N LEU A 155 11.65 8.29 10.60
CA LEU A 155 12.08 7.13 11.38
C LEU A 155 12.03 7.47 12.87
N PRO A 156 10.83 7.67 13.46
CA PRO A 156 10.70 8.18 14.84
C PRO A 156 11.29 7.25 15.89
N ASN A 157 11.24 5.93 15.65
CA ASN A 157 11.66 4.90 16.60
C ASN A 157 12.77 4.02 16.02
N PRO A 158 14.03 4.52 15.94
CA PRO A 158 15.15 3.68 15.56
C PRO A 158 15.41 2.61 16.62
N ARG A 159 15.97 1.47 16.21
CA ARG A 159 16.39 0.42 17.14
C ARG A 159 17.50 0.96 18.05
N THR A 160 17.17 1.16 19.32
CA THR A 160 18.08 1.75 20.32
C THR A 160 19.12 0.78 20.85
N TYR A 161 18.81 -0.51 20.85
CA TYR A 161 19.71 -1.56 21.36
C TYR A 161 20.03 -2.60 20.30
N VAL A 162 21.33 -2.76 20.04
CA VAL A 162 21.91 -3.85 19.25
C VAL A 162 22.99 -4.49 20.12
N THR A 163 22.93 -5.81 20.27
CA THR A 163 23.96 -6.55 21.01
C THR A 163 25.30 -6.48 20.27
N GLU A 164 26.30 -5.81 20.85
CA GLU A 164 27.65 -5.70 20.25
C GLU A 164 28.29 -7.07 19.98
N ARG A 165 28.04 -8.03 20.87
CA ARG A 165 28.65 -9.36 20.81
C ARG A 165 27.94 -10.30 19.83
N GLY A 166 26.73 -9.96 19.38
CA GLY A 166 25.84 -10.85 18.63
C GLY A 166 25.53 -12.16 19.37
N TYR A 167 24.82 -13.07 18.71
CA TYR A 167 24.68 -14.46 19.16
C TYR A 167 25.33 -15.37 18.13
N SER A 168 26.40 -16.06 18.52
CA SER A 168 27.07 -17.06 17.70
C SER A 168 26.93 -18.41 18.40
N PHE A 169 26.38 -19.39 17.69
CA PHE A 169 26.24 -20.75 18.18
C PHE A 169 27.25 -21.67 17.48
N PRO A 170 27.86 -22.63 18.18
CA PRO A 170 28.72 -23.62 17.56
C PRO A 170 27.94 -24.46 16.56
N LYS A 171 28.60 -24.95 15.50
CA LYS A 171 27.97 -25.76 14.43
C LYS A 171 27.51 -27.16 14.88
N ASN A 172 27.70 -27.51 16.15
CA ASN A 172 27.50 -28.86 16.68
C ASN A 172 26.08 -29.09 17.23
N THR A 173 25.08 -28.37 16.71
CA THR A 173 23.68 -28.67 17.04
C THR A 173 23.36 -30.08 16.58
N GLU A 174 22.89 -30.95 17.48
CA GLU A 174 22.53 -32.33 17.13
C GLU A 174 21.39 -32.35 16.11
N VAL A 175 21.61 -33.01 14.98
CA VAL A 175 20.63 -33.17 13.90
C VAL A 175 20.33 -34.65 13.73
N LEU A 176 19.06 -35.04 13.89
CA LEU A 176 18.63 -36.45 13.83
C LEU A 176 18.68 -37.05 12.41
N MET A 177 18.43 -36.23 11.38
CA MET A 177 18.47 -36.65 9.98
C MET A 177 18.85 -35.47 9.10
N THR A 178 19.78 -35.68 8.17
CA THR A 178 20.11 -34.72 7.11
C THR A 178 19.87 -35.37 5.75
N LYS A 179 19.12 -34.70 4.87
CA LYS A 179 18.96 -35.07 3.46
C LYS A 179 19.48 -33.94 2.58
N ILE A 180 20.49 -34.23 1.77
CA ILE A 180 21.05 -33.28 0.80
C ILE A 180 20.56 -33.69 -0.58
N THR A 181 19.78 -32.82 -1.24
CA THR A 181 19.37 -33.01 -2.62
C THR A 181 20.23 -32.10 -3.50
N PRO A 182 21.14 -32.64 -4.32
CA PRO A 182 21.95 -31.80 -5.21
C PRO A 182 21.05 -31.11 -6.25
N HIS A 183 21.41 -29.89 -6.64
CA HIS A 183 20.78 -29.25 -7.78
C HIS A 183 20.97 -30.11 -9.03
N ARG A 184 19.96 -30.20 -9.89
CA ARG A 184 20.10 -30.88 -11.19
C ARG A 184 21.07 -30.06 -12.06
N GLU A 185 21.98 -30.74 -12.74
CA GLU A 185 22.88 -30.11 -13.73
C GLU A 185 22.03 -29.46 -14.83
N ARG A 186 22.45 -28.27 -15.28
CA ARG A 186 21.86 -27.61 -16.45
C ARG A 186 22.07 -28.52 -17.65
N VAL A 187 20.98 -28.99 -18.25
CA VAL A 187 21.03 -29.69 -19.54
C VAL A 187 21.47 -28.67 -20.58
N GLU A 188 22.68 -28.80 -21.12
CA GLU A 188 23.07 -28.10 -22.34
C GLU A 188 22.28 -28.72 -23.49
N VAL A 189 21.26 -27.99 -23.97
CA VAL A 189 20.61 -28.31 -25.23
C VAL A 189 21.62 -28.03 -26.32
N ILE A 190 22.31 -29.07 -26.78
CA ILE A 190 23.11 -29.00 -28.00
C ILE A 190 22.08 -28.81 -29.12
N GLU A 191 22.09 -27.63 -29.76
CA GLU A 191 21.45 -27.42 -31.06
C GLU A 191 22.19 -28.29 -32.09
N GLY A 192 21.94 -29.60 -32.03
CA GLY A 192 22.27 -30.53 -33.10
C GLY A 192 21.36 -30.19 -34.27
N GLY A 193 21.90 -29.45 -35.23
CA GLY A 193 21.19 -29.14 -36.46
C GLY A 193 20.86 -30.41 -37.23
N ASP A 194 19.57 -30.77 -37.27
CA ASP A 194 19.01 -31.50 -38.39
C ASP A 194 18.77 -30.50 -39.52
N ALA A 195 19.86 -30.08 -40.16
CA ALA A 195 19.85 -29.48 -41.47
C ALA A 195 20.16 -30.56 -42.52
N MET A 196 19.09 -31.03 -43.16
CA MET A 196 19.00 -31.67 -44.49
C MET A 196 19.86 -32.91 -44.81
N GLU A 197 19.19 -33.98 -45.22
CA GLU A 197 19.58 -34.77 -46.40
C GLU A 197 18.45 -34.69 -47.43
N GLU A 198 18.85 -34.63 -48.70
CA GLU A 198 18.09 -34.26 -49.93
C GLU A 198 16.80 -35.05 -50.23
#